data_AF-A0A1S2FCI0-F1
#
_entry.id   AF-A0A1S2FCI0-F1
#
_cell.length_a   1.000
_cell.length_b   1.000
_cell.length_c   1.000
_cell.angle_alpha   90.00
_cell.angle_beta   90.00
_cell.angle_gamma   90.00
#
_symmetry.space_group_name_H-M   'P 1'
#
loop_
_entity.id
_entity.type
_entity.pdbx_description
1 polymer ?
#
loop_
_entity_poly.entity_id
_entity_poly.type
_entity_poly.pdbx_seq_one_letter_code
_entity_poly.pdbx_strand_id
1 'polypeptide(L)'
;MCSMEEITEKELWETELTKPESKYCPKLGNLSSAFIFQYVLVPNAVKKPEYVYINEEYYDKEKTIELDSFISQWNLTWEMGQIRNLFFEKDIPENLQWLRRFQKENVYLIPELKRNRYYAYSSLYHLLPARILLAFGLPLLKSGIWPHSLRNWIIERNLPIDFDLRLSKAFAYYIWPILNARTKMEYFSEDEPIKVLAHNLDFWLPYVNMVIEDRLKQYPRVEVENQKQALVLEKARNNIPENISVYRPLMGGSIWEGEDEAWEVLNEVVERADSRGVLRSLIDDVKSNRVQEDFSNKWSYEREDFERKLYKKRSKYKVKFVELSDTIPVIGPYSEVEDKMFWQDLMTILDHKEKQVVVLLRNGTTNLSEIGRELGYANHSPISKALRKIQKKMQDLEQI
;
A
#
# COMPACT_ATOMS: atom_id res chain seq x y z
N MET A 1 18.75 15.47 46.05
CA MET A 1 18.66 14.34 45.09
C MET A 1 17.19 14.20 44.73
N CYS A 2 16.79 14.64 43.53
CA CYS A 2 15.44 14.35 43.04
C CYS A 2 15.35 12.84 42.81
N SER A 3 14.37 12.17 43.43
CA SER A 3 13.99 10.82 43.05
C SER A 3 13.49 10.87 41.61
N MET A 4 14.21 10.21 40.70
CA MET A 4 13.62 9.87 39.41
C MET A 4 12.52 8.85 39.69
N GLU A 5 11.27 9.27 39.62
CA GLU A 5 10.13 8.34 39.62
C GLU A 5 10.32 7.40 38.42
N GLU A 6 10.26 6.09 38.68
CA GLU A 6 10.32 5.07 37.64
C GLU A 6 9.04 5.17 36.78
N ILE A 7 9.16 5.75 35.59
CA ILE A 7 8.05 5.81 34.64
C ILE A 7 7.73 4.40 34.17
N THR A 8 6.49 3.97 34.35
CA THR A 8 6.00 2.65 33.94
C THR A 8 5.65 2.62 32.45
N GLU A 9 5.69 1.43 31.82
CA GLU A 9 5.24 1.25 30.42
C GLU A 9 3.79 1.72 30.22
N LYS A 10 2.94 1.54 31.24
CA LYS A 10 1.55 2.02 31.21
C LYS A 10 1.48 3.54 31.10
N GLU A 11 2.27 4.27 31.88
CA GLU A 11 2.31 5.73 31.82
C GLU A 11 2.83 6.21 30.48
N LEU A 12 3.87 5.58 29.94
CA LEU A 12 4.37 5.85 28.60
C LEU A 12 3.31 5.61 27.52
N TRP A 13 2.57 4.50 27.59
CA TRP A 13 1.46 4.25 26.69
C TRP A 13 0.36 5.30 26.79
N GLU A 14 0.02 5.75 27.99
CA GLU A 14 -0.94 6.82 28.18
C GLU A 14 -0.48 8.16 27.56
N THR A 15 0.83 8.39 27.45
CA THR A 15 1.36 9.54 26.72
C THR A 15 1.23 9.41 25.20
N GLU A 16 1.10 8.21 24.64
CA GLU A 16 0.87 8.02 23.20
C GLU A 16 -0.61 8.18 22.81
N LEU A 17 -1.50 8.18 23.80
CA LEU A 17 -2.93 8.29 23.62
C LEU A 17 -3.43 9.73 23.69
N THR A 18 -4.51 10.00 22.94
CA THR A 18 -5.29 11.23 23.06
C THR A 18 -6.41 11.04 24.07
N LYS A 19 -6.39 11.81 25.16
CA LYS A 19 -7.47 11.86 26.18
C LYS A 19 -8.03 13.29 26.25
N PRO A 20 -9.31 13.60 25.93
CA PRO A 20 -10.49 12.78 25.57
C PRO A 20 -10.78 12.62 24.06
N GLU A 21 -11.77 11.79 23.70
CA GLU A 21 -12.26 11.57 22.31
C GLU A 21 -12.53 12.87 21.55
N SER A 22 -13.13 13.87 22.20
CA SER A 22 -13.44 15.17 21.59
C SER A 22 -12.21 15.99 21.18
N LYS A 23 -11.01 15.57 21.58
CA LYS A 23 -9.74 16.17 21.16
C LYS A 23 -9.02 15.36 20.09
N TYR A 24 -9.49 14.15 19.78
CA TYR A 24 -8.90 13.37 18.70
C TYR A 24 -9.36 13.93 17.36
N CYS A 25 -8.40 14.20 16.49
CA CYS A 25 -8.63 14.46 15.09
C CYS A 25 -7.69 13.58 14.26
N PRO A 26 -8.16 13.03 13.11
CA PRO A 26 -7.28 12.42 12.13
C PRO A 26 -6.14 13.39 11.78
N LYS A 27 -4.90 12.93 11.90
CA LYS A 27 -3.73 13.79 11.64
C LYS A 27 -2.52 12.98 11.22
N LEU A 28 -1.91 13.39 10.13
CA LEU A 28 -0.63 12.87 9.66
C LEU A 28 0.30 14.03 9.31
N GLY A 29 1.52 14.00 9.84
CA GLY A 29 2.56 14.96 9.53
C GLY A 29 3.70 14.38 8.72
N ASN A 30 4.57 15.27 8.24
CA ASN A 30 5.88 14.93 7.68
C ASN A 30 6.98 15.68 8.43
N LEU A 31 8.08 14.98 8.70
CA LEU A 31 9.32 15.60 9.12
C LEU A 31 10.18 15.90 7.88
N SER A 32 10.55 17.17 7.70
CA SER A 32 11.46 17.58 6.62
C SER A 32 12.78 16.85 6.75
N SER A 33 13.41 16.40 5.67
CA SER A 33 14.76 15.86 5.75
C SER A 33 15.85 16.94 5.95
N ALA A 34 15.47 18.22 5.94
CA ALA A 34 16.39 19.36 6.10
C ALA A 34 17.12 19.45 7.44
N PHE A 35 16.60 18.81 8.51
CA PHE A 35 17.31 18.77 9.80
C PHE A 35 18.54 17.84 9.77
N ILE A 36 18.61 16.91 8.81
CA ILE A 36 19.75 16.01 8.60
C ILE A 36 20.56 16.45 7.38
N PHE A 37 19.87 16.68 6.26
CA PHE A 37 20.50 16.84 4.95
C PHE A 37 20.56 18.30 4.52
N GLN A 38 21.75 18.68 4.03
CA GLN A 38 21.98 20.02 3.47
C GLN A 38 21.33 20.18 2.09
N TYR A 39 21.15 19.10 1.35
CA TYR A 39 20.48 19.09 0.05
C TYR A 39 19.95 17.70 -0.27
N VAL A 40 19.04 17.64 -1.24
CA VAL A 40 18.52 16.41 -1.85
C VAL A 40 18.78 16.42 -3.36
N LEU A 41 18.98 15.23 -3.92
CA LEU A 41 19.14 15.01 -5.35
C LEU A 41 17.82 14.52 -5.93
N VAL A 42 17.11 15.35 -6.69
CA VAL A 42 15.78 15.04 -7.21
C VAL A 42 15.89 14.65 -8.69
N PRO A 43 15.50 13.43 -9.08
CA PRO A 43 15.46 13.06 -10.49
C PRO A 43 14.36 13.82 -11.24
N ASN A 44 14.60 14.17 -12.50
CA ASN A 44 13.58 14.83 -13.34
C ASN A 44 12.33 13.95 -13.55
N ALA A 45 12.50 12.62 -13.50
CA ALA A 45 11.40 11.65 -13.53
C ALA A 45 11.58 10.64 -12.38
N VAL A 46 10.67 10.71 -11.41
CA VAL A 46 10.63 9.78 -10.26
C VAL A 46 9.85 8.52 -10.68
N LYS A 47 10.43 7.34 -10.46
CA LYS A 47 9.72 6.07 -10.64
C LYS A 47 8.64 5.86 -9.59
N LYS A 48 7.61 5.08 -9.93
CA LYS A 48 6.59 4.65 -8.95
C LYS A 48 7.27 3.97 -7.75
N PRO A 49 6.78 4.24 -6.53
CA PRO A 49 7.38 3.64 -5.34
C PRO A 49 7.05 2.16 -5.23
N GLU A 50 8.02 1.37 -4.78
CA GLU A 50 7.85 -0.03 -4.36
C GLU A 50 8.04 -0.12 -2.85
N TYR A 51 7.15 -0.84 -2.17
CA TYR A 51 7.20 -0.99 -0.71
C TYR A 51 7.78 -2.35 -0.36
N VAL A 52 8.93 -2.33 0.32
CA VAL A 52 9.62 -3.55 0.73
C VAL A 52 9.60 -3.67 2.24
N TYR A 53 9.04 -4.78 2.70
CA TYR A 53 8.95 -5.12 4.11
C TYR A 53 10.29 -5.67 4.60
N ILE A 54 10.80 -5.09 5.69
CA ILE A 54 12.00 -5.53 6.39
C ILE A 54 11.55 -6.37 7.56
N ASN A 55 11.67 -7.69 7.41
CA ASN A 55 11.26 -8.64 8.43
C ASN A 55 12.07 -8.45 9.72
N GLU A 56 11.45 -8.72 10.87
CA GLU A 56 12.09 -8.74 12.18
C GLU A 56 13.40 -9.56 12.22
N GLU A 57 13.57 -10.58 11.37
CA GLU A 57 14.80 -11.36 11.25
C GLU A 57 16.03 -10.55 10.81
N TYR A 58 15.83 -9.41 10.13
CA TYR A 58 16.92 -8.51 9.78
C TYR A 58 17.41 -7.69 10.98
N TYR A 59 16.66 -7.67 12.09
CA TYR A 59 17.01 -6.90 13.28
C TYR A 59 17.89 -7.70 14.22
N ASP A 60 19.19 -7.37 14.23
CA ASP A 60 20.09 -7.78 15.28
C ASP A 60 19.85 -6.93 16.53
N LYS A 61 19.79 -7.56 17.72
CA LYS A 61 19.59 -6.87 19.01
C LYS A 61 20.65 -5.79 19.25
N GLU A 62 21.89 -6.01 18.78
CA GLU A 62 22.99 -5.06 18.98
C GLU A 62 22.99 -3.93 17.94
N LYS A 63 22.52 -4.18 16.72
CA LYS A 63 22.53 -3.21 15.60
C LYS A 63 21.16 -2.65 15.24
N THR A 64 20.15 -2.89 16.08
CA THR A 64 18.78 -2.46 15.84
C THR A 64 18.67 -0.94 15.60
N ILE A 65 19.37 -0.14 16.43
CA ILE A 65 19.34 1.32 16.33
C ILE A 65 19.97 1.80 15.02
N GLU A 66 21.04 1.13 14.57
CA GLU A 66 21.71 1.45 13.31
C GLU A 66 20.79 1.19 12.12
N LEU A 67 20.13 0.02 12.11
CA LEU A 67 19.17 -0.35 11.06
C LEU A 67 17.97 0.60 11.03
N ASP A 68 17.37 0.91 12.18
CA ASP A 68 16.27 1.88 12.28
C ASP A 68 16.71 3.27 11.79
N SER A 69 17.91 3.70 12.16
CA SER A 69 18.47 4.99 11.72
C SER A 69 18.68 5.03 10.20
N PHE A 70 19.15 3.92 9.61
CA PHE A 70 19.30 3.81 8.16
C PHE A 70 17.95 3.86 7.45
N ILE A 71 16.98 3.05 7.88
CA ILE A 71 15.62 3.03 7.31
C ILE A 71 14.98 4.42 7.40
N SER A 72 15.16 5.12 8.53
CA SER A 72 14.71 6.49 8.73
C SER A 72 15.26 7.45 7.68
N GLN A 73 16.59 7.50 7.54
CA GLN A 73 17.28 8.39 6.61
C GLN A 73 16.94 8.06 5.15
N TRP A 74 16.87 6.77 4.84
CA TRP A 74 16.47 6.27 3.53
C TRP A 74 15.07 6.75 3.16
N ASN A 75 14.10 6.62 4.06
CA ASN A 75 12.73 7.02 3.78
C ASN A 75 12.54 8.55 3.82
N LEU A 76 13.18 9.27 4.76
CA LEU A 76 13.09 10.74 4.83
C LEU A 76 13.61 11.43 3.57
N THR A 77 14.54 10.81 2.86
CA THR A 77 15.05 11.28 1.56
C THR A 77 14.19 10.83 0.37
N TRP A 78 12.91 10.54 0.59
CA TRP A 78 11.95 10.09 -0.43
C TRP A 78 11.97 10.90 -1.74
N GLU A 79 12.23 12.21 -1.65
CA GLU A 79 12.36 13.11 -2.80
C GLU A 79 13.42 12.67 -3.82
N MET A 80 14.41 11.90 -3.38
CA MET A 80 15.46 11.38 -4.24
C MET A 80 15.01 10.18 -5.09
N GLY A 81 13.84 9.60 -4.81
CA GLY A 81 13.28 8.49 -5.57
C GLY A 81 14.26 7.31 -5.71
N GLN A 82 14.48 6.87 -6.94
CA GLN A 82 15.42 5.80 -7.29
C GLN A 82 16.90 6.14 -7.06
N ILE A 83 17.26 7.42 -6.87
CA ILE A 83 18.67 7.85 -6.71
C ILE A 83 19.18 7.58 -5.28
N ARG A 84 18.31 7.30 -4.32
CA ARG A 84 18.70 7.00 -2.92
C ARG A 84 19.79 5.94 -2.82
N ASN A 85 19.72 4.90 -3.66
CA ASN A 85 20.72 3.84 -3.71
C ASN A 85 22.14 4.37 -3.98
N LEU A 86 22.29 5.35 -4.88
CA LEU A 86 23.58 5.99 -5.17
C LEU A 86 24.04 6.89 -4.03
N PHE A 87 23.11 7.56 -3.36
CA PHE A 87 23.41 8.47 -2.26
C PHE A 87 23.91 7.71 -1.02
N PHE A 88 23.31 6.55 -0.72
CA PHE A 88 23.63 5.75 0.47
C PHE A 88 24.52 4.54 0.19
N GLU A 89 25.10 4.38 -1.02
CA GLU A 89 25.79 3.15 -1.45
C GLU A 89 26.81 2.58 -0.44
N LYS A 90 27.52 3.47 0.24
CA LYS A 90 28.55 3.16 1.25
C LYS A 90 28.00 2.92 2.65
N ASP A 91 26.79 3.43 2.91
CA ASP A 91 26.14 3.42 4.22
C ASP A 91 25.09 2.29 4.32
N ILE A 92 24.86 1.51 3.24
CA ILE A 92 23.95 0.35 3.26
C ILE A 92 24.46 -0.68 4.28
N PRO A 93 23.67 -1.03 5.31
CA PRO A 93 24.02 -2.05 6.30
C PRO A 93 24.28 -3.43 5.66
N GLU A 94 25.11 -4.25 6.31
CA GLU A 94 25.48 -5.60 5.81
C GLU A 94 24.27 -6.51 5.54
N ASN A 95 23.26 -6.44 6.41
CA ASN A 95 22.02 -7.20 6.30
C ASN A 95 21.09 -6.68 5.18
N LEU A 96 21.32 -5.48 4.64
CA LEU A 96 20.53 -4.89 3.55
C LEU A 96 21.31 -4.76 2.23
N GLN A 97 22.45 -5.44 2.08
CA GLN A 97 23.28 -5.37 0.87
C GLN A 97 22.54 -5.78 -0.41
N TRP A 98 21.46 -6.56 -0.29
CA TRP A 98 20.59 -6.91 -1.41
C TRP A 98 19.95 -5.67 -2.08
N LEU A 99 19.82 -4.54 -1.39
CA LEU A 99 19.31 -3.27 -1.96
C LEU A 99 20.12 -2.81 -3.18
N ARG A 100 21.41 -3.17 -3.23
CA ARG A 100 22.29 -2.88 -4.37
C ARG A 100 21.82 -3.54 -5.68
N ARG A 101 20.98 -4.57 -5.62
CA ARG A 101 20.38 -5.18 -6.81
C ARG A 101 19.23 -4.34 -7.39
N PHE A 102 18.63 -3.49 -6.56
CA PHE A 102 17.48 -2.65 -6.88
C PHE A 102 17.86 -1.17 -7.06
N GLN A 103 19.10 -0.89 -7.48
CA GLN A 103 19.64 0.47 -7.66
C GLN A 103 18.82 1.38 -8.58
N LYS A 104 18.00 0.79 -9.46
CA LYS A 104 17.19 1.52 -10.42
C LYS A 104 15.76 1.75 -9.95
N GLU A 105 15.34 1.18 -8.82
CA GLU A 105 13.96 1.23 -8.34
C GLU A 105 13.79 2.22 -7.19
N ASN A 106 12.59 2.78 -7.08
CA ASN A 106 12.24 3.70 -6.01
C ASN A 106 11.68 2.93 -4.82
N VAL A 107 12.55 2.46 -3.93
CA VAL A 107 12.18 1.54 -2.85
C VAL A 107 11.94 2.28 -1.54
N TYR A 108 10.81 2.03 -0.88
CA TYR A 108 10.57 2.37 0.52
C TYR A 108 10.79 1.15 1.41
N LEU A 109 11.44 1.37 2.55
CA LEU A 109 11.71 0.30 3.52
C LEU A 109 10.72 0.40 4.67
N ILE A 110 9.92 -0.64 4.89
CA ILE A 110 8.90 -0.66 5.93
C ILE A 110 9.24 -1.75 6.94
N PRO A 111 9.41 -1.43 8.23
CA PRO A 111 9.55 -2.47 9.26
C PRO A 111 8.32 -3.39 9.31
N GLU A 112 8.54 -4.70 9.19
CA GLU A 112 7.54 -5.74 9.40
C GLU A 112 7.86 -6.51 10.68
N LEU A 113 7.12 -6.19 11.74
CA LEU A 113 7.26 -6.84 13.03
C LEU A 113 6.22 -7.93 13.17
N LYS A 114 6.57 -9.04 13.83
CA LYS A 114 5.70 -10.23 13.95
C LYS A 114 4.32 -9.96 14.54
N ARG A 115 4.15 -8.89 15.31
CA ARG A 115 2.94 -8.62 16.09
C ARG A 115 1.89 -7.79 15.35
N ASN A 116 2.31 -6.82 14.55
CA ASN A 116 1.41 -5.95 13.79
C ASN A 116 2.18 -5.21 12.68
N ARG A 117 1.46 -4.83 11.62
CA ARG A 117 2.01 -4.05 10.50
C ARG A 117 1.69 -2.55 10.62
N TYR A 118 1.74 -2.02 11.84
CA TYR A 118 1.39 -0.61 12.11
C TYR A 118 2.15 0.38 11.24
N TYR A 119 3.46 0.19 11.07
CA TYR A 119 4.28 1.13 10.29
C TYR A 119 3.91 1.18 8.82
N ALA A 120 3.50 0.04 8.26
CA ALA A 120 2.97 -0.03 6.91
C ALA A 120 1.67 0.76 6.78
N TYR A 121 0.74 0.54 7.72
CA TYR A 121 -0.61 1.05 7.60
C TYR A 121 -0.86 2.36 8.36
N SER A 122 0.18 2.98 8.92
CA SER A 122 0.08 4.21 9.70
C SER A 122 -0.66 5.32 8.94
N SER A 123 -0.35 5.54 7.67
CA SER A 123 -1.05 6.52 6.82
C SER A 123 -2.56 6.23 6.71
N LEU A 124 -2.95 4.96 6.55
CA LEU A 124 -4.36 4.55 6.46
C LEU A 124 -5.06 4.63 7.82
N TYR A 125 -4.35 4.33 8.90
CA TYR A 125 -4.85 4.44 10.27
C TYR A 125 -5.21 5.88 10.63
N HIS A 126 -4.30 6.82 10.34
CA HIS A 126 -4.44 8.23 10.70
C HIS A 126 -5.41 9.01 9.79
N LEU A 127 -6.06 8.35 8.83
CA LEU A 127 -7.24 8.85 8.11
C LEU A 127 -8.54 8.63 8.89
N LEU A 128 -8.56 7.69 9.85
CA LEU A 128 -9.81 7.25 10.47
C LEU A 128 -10.24 8.17 11.61
N PRO A 129 -11.49 8.61 11.66
CA PRO A 129 -12.01 9.43 12.75
C PRO A 129 -12.19 8.61 14.03
N ALA A 130 -12.24 9.30 15.19
CA ALA A 130 -12.31 8.66 16.50
C ALA A 130 -13.47 7.65 16.60
N ARG A 131 -14.65 8.03 16.10
CA ARG A 131 -15.85 7.17 16.10
C ARG A 131 -15.61 5.82 15.42
N ILE A 132 -14.80 5.80 14.35
CA ILE A 132 -14.51 4.58 13.61
C ILE A 132 -13.47 3.76 14.37
N LEU A 133 -12.37 4.38 14.82
CA LEU A 133 -11.35 3.68 15.61
C LEU A 133 -11.96 3.01 16.85
N LEU A 134 -12.77 3.73 17.62
CA LEU A 134 -13.41 3.21 18.83
C LEU A 134 -14.43 2.09 18.52
N ALA A 135 -15.24 2.23 17.47
CA ALA A 135 -16.22 1.22 17.08
C ALA A 135 -15.56 -0.12 16.72
N PHE A 136 -14.33 -0.09 16.20
CA PHE A 136 -13.54 -1.28 15.88
C PHE A 136 -12.50 -1.64 16.96
N GLY A 137 -12.55 -0.99 18.12
CA GLY A 137 -11.69 -1.28 19.26
C GLY A 137 -10.21 -0.99 19.00
N LEU A 138 -9.91 0.06 18.23
CA LEU A 138 -8.58 0.60 18.01
C LEU A 138 -8.33 1.81 18.93
N PRO A 139 -7.10 2.01 19.42
CA PRO A 139 -6.77 3.12 20.32
C PRO A 139 -6.80 4.48 19.60
N LEU A 140 -6.81 5.58 20.37
CA LEU A 140 -6.71 6.93 19.81
C LEU A 140 -5.27 7.42 19.92
N LEU A 141 -4.41 7.01 18.97
CA LEU A 141 -3.00 7.39 18.94
C LEU A 141 -2.81 8.88 18.63
N LYS A 142 -1.76 9.49 19.16
CA LYS A 142 -1.29 10.80 18.70
C LYS A 142 -0.89 10.74 17.22
N SER A 143 -0.87 11.91 16.57
CA SER A 143 -0.64 12.07 15.13
C SER A 143 0.49 11.18 14.59
N GLY A 144 0.27 10.58 13.42
CA GLY A 144 1.30 9.82 12.72
C GLY A 144 2.32 10.71 12.00
N ILE A 145 3.44 10.12 11.61
CA ILE A 145 4.46 10.74 10.77
C ILE A 145 4.69 9.86 9.55
N TRP A 146 4.70 10.49 8.38
CA TRP A 146 5.08 9.87 7.12
C TRP A 146 6.28 10.59 6.48
N PRO A 147 7.22 9.86 5.85
CA PRO A 147 7.37 8.42 5.95
C PRO A 147 7.67 7.98 7.39
N HIS A 148 7.55 6.68 7.66
CA HIS A 148 7.95 6.16 8.96
C HIS A 148 9.41 6.58 9.27
N SER A 149 9.60 7.26 10.39
CA SER A 149 10.91 7.77 10.80
C SER A 149 11.59 6.82 11.79
N LEU A 150 11.03 6.59 12.96
CA LEU A 150 11.62 5.75 13.99
C LEU A 150 10.56 4.88 14.65
N ARG A 151 10.97 3.67 15.02
CA ARG A 151 10.13 2.73 15.73
C ARG A 151 9.79 3.24 17.13
N ASN A 152 8.51 3.13 17.50
CA ASN A 152 8.00 3.40 18.82
C ASN A 152 7.59 2.07 19.47
N TRP A 153 8.51 1.53 20.29
CA TRP A 153 8.32 0.27 20.99
C TRP A 153 7.09 0.25 21.91
N ILE A 154 6.65 1.41 22.40
CA ILE A 154 5.45 1.53 23.25
C ILE A 154 4.21 1.22 22.41
N ILE A 155 4.09 1.83 21.21
CA ILE A 155 3.00 1.54 20.27
C ILE A 155 3.03 0.07 19.87
N GLU A 156 4.20 -0.46 19.46
CA GLU A 156 4.37 -1.84 19.02
C GLU A 156 3.85 -2.87 20.05
N ARG A 157 4.15 -2.66 21.33
CA ARG A 157 3.81 -3.58 22.42
C ARG A 157 2.37 -3.47 22.89
N ASN A 158 1.78 -2.28 22.79
CA ASN A 158 0.46 -1.98 23.36
C ASN A 158 -0.67 -2.00 22.34
N LEU A 159 -0.37 -2.07 21.04
CA LEU A 159 -1.39 -2.31 20.02
C LEU A 159 -2.07 -3.69 20.19
N PRO A 160 -3.37 -3.81 19.83
CA PRO A 160 -4.06 -5.09 19.82
C PRO A 160 -3.34 -6.14 18.97
N ILE A 161 -3.38 -7.40 19.38
CA ILE A 161 -2.76 -8.51 18.64
C ILE A 161 -3.39 -8.70 17.26
N ASP A 162 -4.69 -8.41 17.14
CA ASP A 162 -5.48 -8.45 15.92
C ASP A 162 -5.59 -7.06 15.24
N PHE A 163 -4.61 -6.18 15.47
CA PHE A 163 -4.58 -4.81 14.94
C PHE A 163 -4.86 -4.75 13.43
N ASP A 164 -4.15 -5.55 12.63
CA ASP A 164 -4.29 -5.59 11.17
C ASP A 164 -5.74 -5.89 10.74
N LEU A 165 -6.39 -6.85 11.42
CA LEU A 165 -7.77 -7.24 11.12
C LEU A 165 -8.76 -6.14 11.52
N ARG A 166 -8.56 -5.52 12.69
CA ARG A 166 -9.40 -4.41 13.16
C ARG A 166 -9.28 -3.20 12.23
N LEU A 167 -8.06 -2.85 11.83
CA LEU A 167 -7.80 -1.75 10.90
C LEU A 167 -8.40 -2.04 9.52
N SER A 168 -8.23 -3.25 8.99
CA SER A 168 -8.85 -3.66 7.72
C SER A 168 -10.36 -3.48 7.76
N LYS A 169 -11.03 -3.91 8.84
CA LYS A 169 -12.48 -3.75 9.01
C LYS A 169 -12.91 -2.28 9.16
N ALA A 170 -12.17 -1.52 9.95
CA ALA A 170 -12.43 -0.10 10.19
C ALA A 170 -12.28 0.72 8.90
N PHE A 171 -11.19 0.49 8.17
CA PHE A 171 -10.91 1.15 6.90
C PHE A 171 -11.94 0.76 5.84
N ALA A 172 -12.23 -0.53 5.68
CA ALA A 172 -13.25 -1.01 4.75
C ALA A 172 -14.59 -0.33 5.02
N TYR A 173 -15.03 -0.27 6.28
CA TYR A 173 -16.28 0.39 6.66
C TYR A 173 -16.28 1.88 6.28
N TYR A 174 -15.14 2.56 6.46
CA TYR A 174 -15.02 3.99 6.22
C TYR A 174 -14.95 4.35 4.73
N ILE A 175 -14.25 3.55 3.90
CA ILE A 175 -14.15 3.78 2.45
C ILE A 175 -15.38 3.30 1.68
N TRP A 176 -16.16 2.39 2.26
CA TRP A 176 -17.33 1.78 1.61
C TRP A 176 -18.30 2.77 0.95
N PRO A 177 -18.68 3.90 1.58
CA PRO A 177 -19.60 4.85 0.95
C PRO A 177 -19.09 5.43 -0.37
N ILE A 178 -17.77 5.48 -0.56
CA ILE A 178 -17.14 5.97 -1.80
C ILE A 178 -17.21 4.89 -2.90
N LEU A 179 -17.03 3.61 -2.53
CA LEU A 179 -17.06 2.48 -3.47
C LEU A 179 -18.49 2.03 -3.82
N ASN A 180 -19.37 1.97 -2.83
CA ASN A 180 -20.75 1.51 -2.97
C ASN A 180 -21.71 2.24 -2.00
N ALA A 181 -22.10 3.46 -2.36
CA ALA A 181 -22.94 4.33 -1.54
C ALA A 181 -24.35 3.82 -1.24
N ARG A 182 -24.94 2.97 -2.10
CA ARG A 182 -26.38 2.65 -2.05
C ARG A 182 -26.74 1.66 -0.95
N THR A 183 -25.90 0.64 -0.76
CA THR A 183 -26.20 -0.47 0.13
C THR A 183 -25.05 -0.67 1.10
N LYS A 184 -25.36 -0.87 2.38
CA LYS A 184 -24.33 -1.11 3.41
C LYS A 184 -23.59 -2.42 3.16
N MET A 185 -22.32 -2.46 3.57
CA MET A 185 -21.44 -3.61 3.42
C MET A 185 -21.98 -4.91 4.02
N GLU A 186 -22.74 -4.84 5.13
CA GLU A 186 -23.30 -6.01 5.82
C GLU A 186 -24.34 -6.81 5.01
N TYR A 187 -24.84 -6.24 3.90
CA TYR A 187 -25.77 -6.90 2.99
C TYR A 187 -25.08 -7.76 1.92
N PHE A 188 -23.74 -7.77 1.91
CA PHE A 188 -22.92 -8.57 1.00
C PHE A 188 -22.21 -9.69 1.77
N SER A 189 -21.96 -10.80 1.07
CA SER A 189 -21.16 -11.90 1.60
C SER A 189 -19.72 -11.44 1.84
N GLU A 190 -18.94 -12.19 2.63
CA GLU A 190 -17.53 -11.86 2.88
C GLU A 190 -16.67 -11.96 1.62
N ASP A 191 -17.07 -12.79 0.66
CA ASP A 191 -16.35 -13.05 -0.58
C ASP A 191 -16.75 -12.09 -1.72
N GLU A 192 -17.68 -11.14 -1.47
CA GLU A 192 -18.09 -10.17 -2.50
C GLU A 192 -16.88 -9.31 -2.92
N PRO A 193 -16.56 -9.19 -4.23
CA PRO A 193 -15.27 -8.63 -4.65
C PRO A 193 -15.00 -7.18 -4.22
N ILE A 194 -16.02 -6.33 -4.14
CA ILE A 194 -15.86 -4.93 -3.70
C ILE A 194 -15.59 -4.89 -2.20
N LYS A 195 -16.22 -5.77 -1.42
CA LYS A 195 -15.95 -5.92 0.01
C LYS A 195 -14.53 -6.43 0.25
N VAL A 196 -14.10 -7.46 -0.47
CA VAL A 196 -12.72 -7.97 -0.42
C VAL A 196 -11.72 -6.86 -0.74
N LEU A 197 -11.98 -6.06 -1.79
CA LEU A 197 -11.15 -4.91 -2.15
C LEU A 197 -11.11 -3.84 -1.04
N ALA A 198 -12.26 -3.52 -0.44
CA ALA A 198 -12.33 -2.54 0.65
C ALA A 198 -11.51 -2.96 1.88
N HIS A 199 -11.42 -4.26 2.15
CA HIS A 199 -10.60 -4.84 3.23
C HIS A 199 -9.10 -4.91 2.92
N ASN A 200 -8.69 -4.81 1.65
CA ASN A 200 -7.32 -4.98 1.24
C ASN A 200 -6.48 -3.71 1.47
N LEU A 201 -5.91 -3.56 2.66
CA LEU A 201 -5.06 -2.42 3.03
C LEU A 201 -3.84 -2.27 2.12
N ASP A 202 -3.24 -3.38 1.69
CA ASP A 202 -2.07 -3.40 0.81
C ASP A 202 -2.40 -2.81 -0.57
N PHE A 203 -3.62 -3.01 -1.07
CA PHE A 203 -4.08 -2.34 -2.30
C PHE A 203 -4.14 -0.81 -2.14
N TRP A 204 -4.60 -0.30 -0.98
CA TRP A 204 -4.78 1.14 -0.76
C TRP A 204 -3.49 1.88 -0.39
N LEU A 205 -2.51 1.16 0.18
CA LEU A 205 -1.27 1.73 0.70
C LEU A 205 -0.46 2.56 -0.33
N PRO A 206 -0.24 2.09 -1.58
CA PRO A 206 0.49 2.88 -2.56
C PRO A 206 -0.22 4.18 -2.92
N TYR A 207 -1.55 4.16 -3.04
CA TYR A 207 -2.33 5.32 -3.45
C TYR A 207 -2.37 6.40 -2.37
N VAL A 208 -2.48 6.01 -1.08
CA VAL A 208 -2.37 7.01 0.02
C VAL A 208 -0.99 7.64 0.05
N ASN A 209 0.07 6.89 -0.18
CA ASN A 209 1.42 7.44 -0.20
C ASN A 209 1.66 8.34 -1.42
N MET A 210 1.11 8.02 -2.59
CA MET A 210 1.14 8.93 -3.76
C MET A 210 0.44 10.26 -3.47
N VAL A 211 -0.73 10.22 -2.80
CA VAL A 211 -1.45 11.44 -2.40
C VAL A 211 -0.62 12.25 -1.40
N ILE A 212 -0.01 11.58 -0.42
CA ILE A 212 0.88 12.23 0.55
C ILE A 212 2.05 12.93 -0.15
N GLU A 213 2.76 12.23 -1.04
CA GLU A 213 3.86 12.80 -1.82
C GLU A 213 3.41 14.01 -2.64
N ASP A 214 2.27 13.93 -3.30
CA ASP A 214 1.77 15.00 -4.16
C ASP A 214 1.35 16.24 -3.39
N ARG A 215 0.80 16.08 -2.17
CA ARG A 215 0.54 17.18 -1.24
C ARG A 215 1.85 17.79 -0.75
N LEU A 216 2.83 16.97 -0.34
CA LEU A 216 4.13 17.47 0.13
C LEU A 216 4.93 18.17 -0.98
N LYS A 217 4.83 17.74 -2.24
CA LYS A 217 5.46 18.44 -3.37
C LYS A 217 4.97 19.88 -3.56
N GLN A 218 3.80 20.23 -3.02
CA GLN A 218 3.30 21.61 -3.04
C GLN A 218 3.95 22.50 -1.97
N TYR A 219 4.66 21.91 -1.01
CA TYR A 219 5.27 22.67 0.07
C TYR A 219 6.47 23.48 -0.44
N PRO A 220 6.75 24.63 0.17
CA PRO A 220 7.97 25.35 -0.13
C PRO A 220 9.20 24.54 0.29
N ARG A 221 10.33 24.86 -0.34
CA ARG A 221 11.64 24.33 0.02
C ARG A 221 12.15 25.08 1.25
N VAL A 222 12.89 24.40 2.13
CA VAL A 222 13.55 25.06 3.27
C VAL A 222 14.55 26.09 2.74
N GLU A 223 14.54 27.30 3.32
CA GLU A 223 15.47 28.36 2.93
C GLU A 223 16.93 28.00 3.24
N VAL A 224 17.85 28.74 2.62
CA VAL A 224 19.28 28.59 2.89
C VAL A 224 19.63 29.42 4.12
N GLU A 225 20.10 28.78 5.18
CA GLU A 225 20.30 29.41 6.48
C GLU A 225 21.61 30.20 6.56
N ASN A 226 22.63 29.82 5.78
CA ASN A 226 23.96 30.43 5.86
C ASN A 226 24.77 30.30 4.56
N GLN A 227 25.82 31.13 4.44
CA GLN A 227 26.70 31.15 3.26
C GLN A 227 27.41 29.82 3.01
N LYS A 228 27.78 29.08 4.06
CA LYS A 228 28.44 27.77 3.92
C LYS A 228 27.51 26.77 3.22
N GLN A 229 26.24 26.75 3.61
CA GLN A 229 25.21 25.92 2.98
C GLN A 229 24.96 26.33 1.52
N ALA A 230 24.96 27.64 1.23
CA ALA A 230 24.85 28.15 -0.15
C ALA A 230 25.99 27.64 -1.05
N LEU A 231 27.24 27.69 -0.56
CA LEU A 231 28.41 27.19 -1.29
C LEU A 231 28.35 25.68 -1.51
N VAL A 232 27.87 24.91 -0.52
CA VAL A 232 27.69 23.45 -0.67
C VAL A 232 26.65 23.13 -1.74
N LEU A 233 25.53 23.85 -1.75
CA LEU A 233 24.48 23.70 -2.77
C LEU A 233 24.99 24.04 -4.17
N GLU A 234 25.70 25.15 -4.31
CA GLU A 234 26.25 25.58 -5.60
C GLU A 234 27.27 24.56 -6.14
N LYS A 235 28.18 24.10 -5.27
CA LYS A 235 29.13 23.04 -5.63
C LYS A 235 28.42 21.75 -6.03
N ALA A 236 27.36 21.35 -5.33
CA ALA A 236 26.58 20.17 -5.68
C ALA A 236 25.90 20.33 -7.04
N ARG A 237 25.28 21.49 -7.32
CA ARG A 237 24.65 21.81 -8.62
C ARG A 237 25.64 21.72 -9.80
N ASN A 238 26.89 22.11 -9.59
CA ASN A 238 27.90 22.11 -10.65
C ASN A 238 28.49 20.71 -10.94
N ASN A 239 28.21 19.69 -10.11
CA ASN A 239 28.80 18.36 -10.20
C ASN A 239 27.76 17.24 -10.40
N ILE A 240 26.55 17.56 -10.88
CA ILE A 240 25.48 16.58 -11.11
C ILE A 240 25.16 16.41 -12.60
N PRO A 241 24.73 15.22 -13.03
CA PRO A 241 24.20 14.99 -14.38
C PRO A 241 22.93 15.81 -14.68
N GLU A 242 22.66 16.09 -15.96
CA GLU A 242 21.52 16.91 -16.41
C GLU A 242 20.13 16.37 -16.02
N ASN A 243 20.01 15.06 -15.75
CA ASN A 243 18.74 14.42 -15.37
C ASN A 243 18.43 14.47 -13.86
N ILE A 244 19.30 15.11 -13.08
CA ILE A 244 19.19 15.23 -11.62
C ILE A 244 19.25 16.72 -11.30
N SER A 245 18.44 17.15 -10.34
CA SER A 245 18.44 18.52 -9.83
C SER A 245 18.80 18.53 -8.36
N VAL A 246 19.49 19.58 -7.88
CA VAL A 246 19.88 19.73 -6.48
C VAL A 246 19.06 20.84 -5.81
N TYR A 247 18.35 20.47 -4.76
CA TYR A 247 17.51 21.38 -3.99
C TYR A 247 17.77 21.27 -2.49
N ARG A 248 17.37 22.31 -1.73
CA ARG A 248 17.08 22.14 -0.31
C ARG A 248 15.89 21.17 -0.17
N PRO A 249 15.79 20.37 0.90
CA PRO A 249 14.61 19.54 1.11
C PRO A 249 13.33 20.37 1.22
N LEU A 250 12.18 19.73 0.93
CA LEU A 250 10.87 20.32 1.19
C LEU A 250 10.68 20.59 2.68
N MET A 251 9.94 21.65 3.01
CA MET A 251 9.47 21.86 4.38
C MET A 251 8.57 20.70 4.80
N GLY A 252 8.66 20.33 6.07
CA GLY A 252 7.72 19.39 6.70
C GLY A 252 6.51 20.14 7.22
N GLY A 253 5.51 19.41 7.70
CA GLY A 253 4.29 19.99 8.23
C GLY A 253 3.14 18.99 8.27
N SER A 254 1.92 19.50 8.36
CA SER A 254 0.70 18.68 8.44
C SER A 254 0.22 18.28 7.05
N ILE A 255 0.25 17.00 6.71
CA ILE A 255 -0.26 16.52 5.41
C ILE A 255 -1.79 16.58 5.39
N TRP A 256 -2.41 16.25 6.52
CA TRP A 256 -3.80 16.55 6.84
C TRP A 256 -4.02 16.70 8.34
N GLU A 257 -5.03 17.49 8.71
CA GLU A 257 -5.50 17.63 10.08
C GLU A 257 -7.02 17.85 10.13
N GLY A 258 -7.73 16.99 10.86
CA GLY A 258 -9.18 17.05 10.98
C GLY A 258 -9.90 16.02 10.11
N GLU A 259 -11.18 15.79 10.43
CA GLU A 259 -11.99 14.79 9.72
C GLU A 259 -12.31 15.20 8.28
N ASP A 260 -12.58 16.49 8.03
CA ASP A 260 -12.94 16.98 6.71
C ASP A 260 -11.78 16.81 5.72
N GLU A 261 -10.58 17.24 6.12
CA GLU A 261 -9.39 17.08 5.29
C GLU A 261 -9.00 15.61 5.12
N ALA A 262 -9.11 14.79 6.16
CA ALA A 262 -8.89 13.35 6.03
C ALA A 262 -9.88 12.68 5.08
N TRP A 263 -11.14 13.13 5.05
CA TRP A 263 -12.13 12.66 4.09
C TRP A 263 -11.81 13.11 2.66
N GLU A 264 -11.33 14.34 2.46
CA GLU A 264 -10.84 14.82 1.16
C GLU A 264 -9.67 13.98 0.67
N VAL A 265 -8.68 13.70 1.53
CA VAL A 265 -7.55 12.80 1.23
C VAL A 265 -8.08 11.43 0.82
N LEU A 266 -9.05 10.86 1.54
CA LEU A 266 -9.60 9.54 1.19
C LEU A 266 -10.26 9.54 -0.20
N ASN A 267 -10.94 10.62 -0.59
CA ASN A 267 -11.46 10.77 -1.95
C ASN A 267 -10.32 10.86 -2.97
N GLU A 268 -9.29 11.67 -2.71
CA GLU A 268 -8.10 11.75 -3.56
C GLU A 268 -7.42 10.38 -3.74
N VAL A 269 -7.37 9.56 -2.70
CA VAL A 269 -6.84 8.19 -2.74
C VAL A 269 -7.64 7.31 -3.70
N VAL A 270 -8.96 7.36 -3.64
CA VAL A 270 -9.83 6.61 -4.56
C VAL A 270 -9.69 7.11 -5.99
N GLU A 271 -9.61 8.43 -6.21
CA GLU A 271 -9.36 9.00 -7.53
C GLU A 271 -7.99 8.59 -8.09
N ARG A 272 -6.95 8.49 -7.25
CA ARG A 272 -5.63 7.99 -7.69
C ARG A 272 -5.64 6.51 -8.03
N ALA A 273 -6.35 5.71 -7.24
CA ALA A 273 -6.59 4.31 -7.57
C ALA A 273 -7.37 4.14 -8.89
N ASP A 274 -8.23 5.11 -9.23
CA ASP A 274 -8.97 5.17 -10.49
C ASP A 274 -8.32 6.07 -11.57
N SER A 275 -7.04 6.40 -11.47
CA SER A 275 -6.40 7.38 -12.39
C SER A 275 -6.50 7.06 -13.90
N ARG A 276 -6.85 5.81 -14.26
CA ARG A 276 -7.12 5.36 -15.64
C ARG A 276 -8.57 4.92 -15.90
N GLY A 277 -9.49 5.14 -14.95
CA GLY A 277 -10.89 4.68 -15.02
C GLY A 277 -11.09 3.17 -14.83
N VAL A 278 -10.01 2.43 -14.56
CA VAL A 278 -10.04 0.96 -14.50
C VAL A 278 -10.75 0.48 -13.23
N LEU A 279 -10.56 1.18 -12.10
CA LEU A 279 -11.17 0.78 -10.84
C LEU A 279 -12.69 0.98 -10.87
N ARG A 280 -13.16 2.14 -11.35
CA ARG A 280 -14.60 2.39 -11.52
C ARG A 280 -15.21 1.42 -12.52
N SER A 281 -14.56 1.19 -13.67
CA SER A 281 -15.03 0.21 -14.65
C SER A 281 -15.13 -1.19 -14.05
N LEU A 282 -14.16 -1.60 -13.22
CA LEU A 282 -14.18 -2.90 -12.56
C LEU A 282 -15.29 -2.98 -11.51
N ILE A 283 -15.48 -1.94 -10.70
CA ILE A 283 -16.58 -1.86 -9.72
C ILE A 283 -17.94 -1.96 -10.43
N ASP A 284 -18.12 -1.25 -11.54
CA ASP A 284 -19.35 -1.28 -12.33
C ASP A 284 -19.59 -2.65 -13.00
N ASP A 285 -18.52 -3.28 -13.49
CA ASP A 285 -18.57 -4.64 -14.03
C ASP A 285 -18.95 -5.65 -12.94
N VAL A 286 -18.37 -5.57 -11.73
CA VAL A 286 -18.75 -6.42 -10.59
C VAL A 286 -20.21 -6.20 -10.22
N LYS A 287 -20.64 -4.94 -10.02
CA LYS A 287 -22.05 -4.61 -9.71
C LYS A 287 -23.04 -5.15 -10.74
N SER A 288 -22.63 -5.17 -12.02
CA SER A 288 -23.48 -5.65 -13.13
C SER A 288 -23.53 -7.17 -13.26
N ASN A 289 -22.53 -7.88 -12.74
CA ASN A 289 -22.38 -9.33 -12.87
C ASN A 289 -22.47 -10.09 -11.53
N ARG A 290 -23.00 -9.47 -10.49
CA ARG A 290 -23.19 -10.12 -9.19
C ARG A 290 -23.99 -11.41 -9.31
N VAL A 291 -23.63 -12.38 -8.48
CA VAL A 291 -24.32 -13.67 -8.33
C VAL A 291 -25.04 -13.73 -6.99
N GLN A 292 -25.88 -14.75 -6.79
CA GLN A 292 -26.64 -14.91 -5.55
C GLN A 292 -25.73 -15.03 -4.31
N GLU A 293 -24.56 -15.64 -4.47
CA GLU A 293 -23.55 -15.84 -3.40
C GLU A 293 -22.86 -14.54 -2.96
N ASP A 294 -22.95 -13.47 -3.75
CA ASP A 294 -22.39 -12.15 -3.38
C ASP A 294 -23.24 -11.43 -2.31
N PHE A 295 -24.46 -11.91 -2.06
CA PHE A 295 -25.37 -11.30 -1.09
C PHE A 295 -25.36 -12.05 0.23
N SER A 296 -25.48 -11.32 1.33
CA SER A 296 -25.71 -11.94 2.63
C SER A 296 -27.14 -12.45 2.74
N ASN A 297 -27.42 -13.20 3.81
CA ASN A 297 -28.77 -13.68 4.11
C ASN A 297 -29.75 -12.54 4.46
N LYS A 298 -29.27 -11.30 4.63
CA LYS A 298 -30.10 -10.13 4.91
C LYS A 298 -30.76 -9.63 3.64
N TRP A 299 -31.99 -9.13 3.78
CA TRP A 299 -32.68 -8.46 2.68
C TRP A 299 -32.07 -7.08 2.41
N SER A 300 -31.88 -6.74 1.13
CA SER A 300 -31.44 -5.43 0.67
C SER A 300 -32.10 -5.07 -0.65
N TYR A 301 -32.20 -3.78 -0.96
CA TYR A 301 -32.73 -3.31 -2.24
C TYR A 301 -31.92 -3.85 -3.42
N GLU A 302 -30.59 -3.93 -3.31
CA GLU A 302 -29.74 -4.48 -4.37
C GLU A 302 -29.97 -5.98 -4.58
N ARG A 303 -30.20 -6.74 -3.50
CA ARG A 303 -30.57 -8.15 -3.60
C ARG A 303 -31.95 -8.33 -4.24
N GLU A 304 -32.93 -7.53 -3.83
CA GLU A 304 -34.27 -7.58 -4.41
C GLU A 304 -34.24 -7.23 -5.91
N ASP A 305 -33.50 -6.19 -6.31
CA ASP A 305 -33.33 -5.82 -7.71
C ASP A 305 -32.60 -6.90 -8.52
N PHE A 306 -31.60 -7.56 -7.92
CA PHE A 306 -30.94 -8.73 -8.51
C PHE A 306 -31.93 -9.88 -8.72
N GLU A 307 -32.67 -10.27 -7.70
CA GLU A 307 -33.67 -11.34 -7.77
C GLU A 307 -34.75 -11.01 -8.83
N ARG A 308 -35.24 -9.77 -8.86
CA ARG A 308 -36.19 -9.29 -9.89
C ARG A 308 -35.63 -9.40 -11.30
N LYS A 309 -34.35 -9.09 -11.53
CA LYS A 309 -33.68 -9.25 -12.84
C LYS A 309 -33.51 -10.72 -13.21
N LEU A 310 -33.09 -11.54 -12.25
CA LEU A 310 -32.86 -12.98 -12.42
C LEU A 310 -34.14 -13.70 -12.84
N TYR A 311 -35.25 -13.45 -12.13
CA TYR A 311 -36.52 -14.12 -12.38
C TYR A 311 -37.31 -13.55 -13.60
N LYS A 312 -36.93 -12.38 -14.13
CA LYS A 312 -37.57 -11.78 -15.32
C LYS A 312 -36.89 -12.06 -16.66
N LYS A 313 -35.62 -12.50 -16.71
CA LYS A 313 -34.89 -12.75 -17.96
C LYS A 313 -34.22 -14.12 -17.98
N ARG A 314 -34.52 -14.93 -19.01
CA ARG A 314 -33.68 -16.07 -19.44
C ARG A 314 -32.32 -15.53 -19.89
N SER A 315 -31.41 -15.29 -18.94
CA SER A 315 -30.10 -14.71 -19.20
C SER A 315 -29.08 -15.83 -19.33
N LYS A 316 -28.39 -15.90 -20.48
CA LYS A 316 -27.20 -16.75 -20.65
C LYS A 316 -26.02 -15.99 -20.03
N TYR A 317 -25.43 -16.53 -18.97
CA TYR A 317 -24.26 -15.93 -18.32
C TYR A 317 -23.04 -16.03 -19.24
N LYS A 318 -22.24 -14.95 -19.31
CA LYS A 318 -20.94 -14.92 -19.96
C LYS A 318 -19.94 -14.40 -18.94
N VAL A 319 -19.07 -15.28 -18.44
CA VAL A 319 -18.01 -14.91 -17.50
C VAL A 319 -16.99 -14.03 -18.25
N LYS A 320 -16.65 -12.87 -17.69
CA LYS A 320 -15.62 -11.97 -18.22
C LYS A 320 -14.65 -11.63 -17.10
N PHE A 321 -13.43 -12.14 -17.22
CA PHE A 321 -12.34 -11.80 -16.30
C PHE A 321 -11.85 -10.38 -16.63
N VAL A 322 -11.72 -9.53 -15.62
CA VAL A 322 -11.14 -8.18 -15.72
C VAL A 322 -9.99 -8.10 -14.74
N GLU A 323 -8.79 -7.79 -15.24
CA GLU A 323 -7.57 -7.67 -14.45
C GLU A 323 -7.16 -6.20 -14.34
N LEU A 324 -6.66 -5.78 -13.18
CA LEU A 324 -6.05 -4.47 -12.98
C LEU A 324 -4.56 -4.55 -13.38
N SER A 325 -4.23 -4.20 -14.62
CA SER A 325 -2.87 -4.33 -15.16
C SER A 325 -1.85 -3.29 -14.64
N ASP A 326 -2.25 -2.36 -13.77
CA ASP A 326 -1.43 -1.19 -13.39
C ASP A 326 -1.37 -0.90 -11.88
N THR A 327 -1.67 -1.89 -11.02
CA THR A 327 -1.50 -1.72 -9.57
C THR A 327 -0.03 -1.71 -9.20
N ILE A 328 0.39 -0.80 -8.32
CA ILE A 328 1.73 -0.83 -7.73
C ILE A 328 1.84 -2.13 -6.91
N PRO A 329 2.82 -3.01 -7.18
CA PRO A 329 2.95 -4.25 -6.44
C PRO A 329 3.29 -3.93 -4.98
N VAL A 330 2.46 -4.42 -4.05
CA VAL A 330 2.80 -4.51 -2.63
C VAL A 330 3.12 -5.97 -2.35
N ILE A 331 4.40 -6.26 -2.13
CA ILE A 331 4.89 -7.63 -1.95
C ILE A 331 4.71 -8.01 -0.48
N GLY A 332 3.59 -8.66 -0.15
CA GLY A 332 3.32 -9.19 1.18
C GLY A 332 3.83 -10.62 1.40
N PRO A 333 3.95 -11.09 2.65
CA PRO A 333 4.46 -12.43 3.02
C PRO A 333 3.56 -13.61 2.57
N TYR A 334 2.32 -13.35 2.15
CA TYR A 334 1.39 -14.34 1.59
C TYR A 334 1.39 -14.38 0.06
N SER A 335 2.31 -13.64 -0.58
CA SER A 335 2.57 -13.85 -2.00
C SER A 335 3.12 -15.27 -2.13
N GLU A 336 2.29 -16.22 -2.59
CA GLU A 336 2.70 -17.61 -2.77
C GLU A 336 3.94 -17.65 -3.68
N VAL A 337 5.09 -17.90 -3.07
CA VAL A 337 6.33 -18.23 -3.76
C VAL A 337 6.31 -19.74 -3.92
N GLU A 338 5.71 -20.23 -5.01
CA GLU A 338 6.02 -21.57 -5.50
C GLU A 338 7.24 -21.45 -6.43
N ASP A 339 8.32 -22.15 -6.07
CA ASP A 339 9.50 -22.38 -6.92
C ASP A 339 10.04 -21.14 -7.68
N LYS A 340 10.52 -20.15 -6.91
CA LYS A 340 11.38 -19.03 -7.36
C LYS A 340 10.75 -17.99 -8.28
N MET A 341 9.44 -18.02 -8.53
CA MET A 341 8.77 -17.01 -9.36
C MET A 341 7.51 -16.50 -8.68
N PHE A 342 7.37 -15.18 -8.52
CA PHE A 342 6.16 -14.61 -7.96
C PHE A 342 4.99 -14.80 -8.93
N TRP A 343 3.80 -15.13 -8.43
CA TRP A 343 2.60 -15.22 -9.27
C TRP A 343 2.31 -13.92 -10.02
N GLN A 344 2.65 -12.79 -9.41
CA GLN A 344 2.55 -11.47 -10.04
C GLN A 344 3.54 -11.31 -11.20
N ASP A 345 4.75 -11.85 -11.09
CA ASP A 345 5.73 -11.86 -12.17
C ASP A 345 5.30 -12.78 -13.31
N LEU A 346 4.77 -13.97 -12.98
CA LEU A 346 4.14 -14.86 -13.95
C LEU A 346 2.99 -14.14 -14.66
N MET A 347 2.06 -13.54 -13.91
CA MET A 347 0.94 -12.82 -14.51
C MET A 347 1.39 -11.62 -15.33
N THR A 348 2.51 -10.97 -15.02
CA THR A 348 3.03 -9.85 -15.81
C THR A 348 3.51 -10.29 -17.21
N ILE A 349 4.09 -11.49 -17.33
CA ILE A 349 4.63 -11.99 -18.61
C ILE A 349 3.58 -12.67 -19.50
N LEU A 350 2.42 -13.03 -18.94
CA LEU A 350 1.38 -13.76 -19.66
C LEU A 350 0.46 -12.82 -20.45
N ASP A 351 0.04 -13.26 -21.64
CA ASP A 351 -1.00 -12.55 -22.38
C ASP A 351 -2.39 -12.81 -21.78
N HIS A 352 -3.38 -11.99 -22.14
CA HIS A 352 -4.73 -12.06 -21.58
C HIS A 352 -5.36 -13.47 -21.66
N LYS A 353 -5.05 -14.24 -22.70
CA LYS A 353 -5.58 -15.59 -22.87
C LYS A 353 -4.84 -16.60 -21.98
N GLU A 354 -3.52 -16.47 -21.89
CA GLU A 354 -2.67 -17.30 -21.03
C GLU A 354 -3.03 -17.11 -19.55
N LYS A 355 -3.25 -15.87 -19.11
CA LYS A 355 -3.71 -15.55 -17.75
C LYS A 355 -5.02 -16.24 -17.39
N GLN A 356 -6.01 -16.16 -18.27
CA GLN A 356 -7.31 -16.81 -18.07
C GLN A 356 -7.20 -18.32 -17.90
N VAL A 357 -6.34 -18.98 -18.67
CA VAL A 357 -6.07 -20.41 -18.54
C VAL A 357 -5.44 -20.74 -17.19
N VAL A 358 -4.47 -19.93 -16.76
CA VAL A 358 -3.73 -20.11 -15.51
C VAL A 358 -4.61 -19.88 -14.28
N VAL A 359 -5.52 -18.90 -14.31
CA VAL A 359 -6.53 -18.68 -13.26
C VAL A 359 -7.47 -19.89 -13.15
N LEU A 360 -7.95 -20.44 -14.26
CA LEU A 360 -8.84 -21.60 -14.25
C LEU A 360 -8.16 -22.86 -13.72
N LEU A 361 -6.87 -23.06 -14.05
CA LEU A 361 -6.09 -24.15 -13.48
C LEU A 361 -5.94 -24.03 -11.95
N ARG A 362 -5.67 -22.81 -11.46
CA ARG A 362 -5.52 -22.56 -10.02
C ARG A 362 -6.82 -22.74 -9.25
N ASN A 363 -7.95 -22.41 -9.87
CA ASN A 363 -9.28 -22.64 -9.29
C ASN A 363 -9.70 -24.13 -9.28
N GLY A 364 -8.80 -25.04 -9.65
CA GLY A 364 -9.00 -26.49 -9.59
C GLY A 364 -9.55 -27.11 -10.87
N THR A 365 -9.84 -26.31 -11.90
CA THR A 365 -10.31 -26.81 -13.20
C THR A 365 -9.13 -27.34 -14.00
N THR A 366 -8.78 -28.62 -13.83
CA THR A 366 -7.63 -29.26 -14.49
C THR A 366 -7.95 -29.88 -15.86
N ASN A 367 -9.23 -29.99 -16.22
CA ASN A 367 -9.65 -30.57 -17.49
C ASN A 367 -9.60 -29.54 -18.63
N LEU A 368 -8.71 -29.75 -19.61
CA LEU A 368 -8.51 -28.84 -20.75
C LEU A 368 -9.77 -28.60 -21.61
N SER A 369 -10.67 -29.57 -21.68
CA SER A 369 -11.93 -29.43 -22.42
C SER A 369 -12.95 -28.58 -21.65
N GLU A 370 -12.89 -28.63 -20.32
CA GLU A 370 -13.73 -27.82 -19.43
C GLU A 370 -13.28 -26.36 -19.44
N ILE A 371 -11.97 -26.12 -19.32
CA ILE A 371 -11.35 -24.79 -19.50
C ILE A 371 -11.70 -24.22 -20.88
N GLY A 372 -11.62 -25.04 -21.93
CA GLY A 372 -11.99 -24.65 -23.29
C GLY A 372 -13.45 -24.22 -23.39
N ARG A 373 -14.37 -24.98 -22.79
CA ARG A 373 -15.80 -24.68 -22.76
C ARG A 373 -16.11 -23.41 -21.97
N GLU A 374 -15.50 -23.22 -20.81
CA GLU A 374 -15.66 -22.03 -19.96
C GLU A 374 -15.17 -20.76 -20.65
N LEU A 375 -14.06 -20.84 -21.39
CA LEU A 375 -13.52 -19.74 -22.18
C LEU A 375 -14.21 -19.57 -23.55
N GLY A 376 -15.24 -20.35 -23.85
CA GLY A 376 -16.05 -20.23 -25.07
C GLY A 376 -15.40 -20.77 -26.34
N TYR A 377 -14.40 -21.64 -26.22
CA TYR A 377 -13.77 -22.33 -27.35
C TYR A 377 -14.50 -23.62 -27.71
N ALA A 378 -14.53 -23.94 -29.01
CA ALA A 378 -15.15 -25.16 -29.53
C ALA A 378 -14.37 -26.45 -29.23
N ASN A 379 -13.08 -26.35 -28.90
CA ASN A 379 -12.22 -27.48 -28.55
C ASN A 379 -11.09 -27.04 -27.60
N HIS A 380 -10.34 -28.00 -27.05
CA HIS A 380 -9.24 -27.74 -26.09
C HIS A 380 -7.93 -27.29 -26.74
N SER A 381 -7.82 -27.29 -28.08
CA SER A 381 -6.59 -26.95 -28.80
C SER A 381 -6.05 -25.54 -28.49
N PRO A 382 -6.87 -24.48 -28.39
CA PRO A 382 -6.46 -23.15 -27.97
C PRO A 382 -5.85 -23.12 -26.56
N ILE A 383 -6.29 -24.00 -25.67
CA ILE A 383 -5.84 -24.12 -24.28
C ILE A 383 -4.49 -24.84 -24.23
N SER A 384 -4.36 -25.98 -24.93
CA SER A 384 -3.09 -26.70 -25.05
C SER A 384 -1.99 -25.84 -25.66
N LYS A 385 -2.33 -24.99 -26.65
CA LYS A 385 -1.38 -24.03 -27.23
C LYS A 385 -0.97 -22.93 -26.24
N ALA A 386 -1.91 -22.42 -25.44
CA ALA A 386 -1.61 -21.44 -24.40
C ALA A 386 -0.68 -22.04 -23.33
N LEU A 387 -0.96 -23.26 -22.85
CA LEU A 387 -0.12 -23.94 -21.86
C LEU A 387 1.31 -24.17 -22.34
N ARG A 388 1.49 -24.56 -23.61
CA ARG A 388 2.86 -24.68 -24.18
C ARG A 388 3.60 -23.35 -24.22
N LYS A 389 2.90 -22.24 -24.52
CA LYS A 389 3.51 -20.91 -24.50
C LYS A 389 3.86 -20.47 -23.08
N ILE A 390 2.97 -20.72 -22.12
CA ILE A 390 3.20 -20.47 -20.69
C ILE A 390 4.45 -21.24 -20.23
N GLN A 391 4.50 -22.56 -20.47
CA GLN A 391 5.66 -23.39 -20.13
C GLN A 391 6.96 -22.87 -20.76
N LYS A 392 6.93 -22.45 -22.03
CA LYS A 392 8.10 -21.87 -22.69
C LYS A 392 8.54 -20.56 -22.02
N LYS A 393 7.62 -19.64 -21.72
CA LYS A 393 7.92 -18.38 -21.02
C LYS A 393 8.51 -18.62 -19.64
N MET A 394 8.04 -19.64 -18.92
CA MET A 394 8.62 -20.03 -17.62
C MET A 394 10.04 -20.57 -17.77
N GLN A 395 10.30 -21.41 -18.78
CA GLN A 395 11.66 -21.91 -19.07
C GLN A 395 12.63 -20.81 -19.47
N ASP A 396 12.18 -19.81 -20.24
CA ASP A 396 13.00 -18.68 -20.66
C ASP A 396 13.37 -17.76 -19.46
N LEU A 397 12.55 -17.72 -18.41
CA LEU A 397 12.82 -16.96 -17.18
C LEU A 397 13.76 -17.68 -16.20
N GLU A 398 13.73 -19.01 -16.13
CA GLU A 398 14.64 -19.79 -15.28
C GLU A 398 16.10 -19.79 -15.79
N GLN A 399 16.34 -19.35 -17.03
CA GLN A 399 17.67 -19.28 -17.66
C GLN A 399 18.35 -17.90 -17.55
N ILE A 400 17.70 -16.92 -16.91
CA ILE A 400 18.25 -15.59 -16.56
C ILE A 400 18.62 -15.61 -15.07
#